data_AF-A0A6I7NVA1-F1
#
_entry.id   AF-A0A6I7NVA1-F1
#
_cell.length_a   1.000
_cell.length_b   1.000
_cell.length_c   1.000
_cell.angle_alpha   90.00
_cell.angle_beta   90.00
_cell.angle_gamma   90.00
#
_symmetry.space_group_name_H-M   'P 1'
#
loop_
_entity.id
_entity.type
_entity.pdbx_description
1 polymer ?
#
loop_
_entity_poly.entity_id
_entity_poly.type
_entity_poly.pdbx_seq_one_letter_code
_entity_poly.pdbx_strand_id
1 'polypeptide(L)'
;MRYILLFVILFTADGYIPQLNTEESQDRPRREIILYKTYGYLDGDEWVIPARVLVQKKRRWLQGLITWTMDLTSDYSDDQIDIFRYRLRNIVANSKGRRTVTIRIQGQDQEQRFQIKDSHGDFPRTDRNGLIRGEIRIPVDLASELLRYQQSENGWLTLELRSGRYRGSGHVQLIEPEGLSVISDIDDTVKVTEIPAGARVVVRNTFFREYSAAPGIAEMYDQWNDAAFHYVSGSPWQLFLSLSSFLFGDQAGFPKGSFHMKSARKNPMTISTWRDLLAFVTNENLTFEQKIDQISVIFQHFPDRQFILVGDSGERDPEVYSEILTRYPGQVKKIYIRDVINDRELNPERLAGMTIIPAPTILRQGVSVEELSEDIADADF
;
A
#
# COMPACT_ATOMS: atom_id res chain seq x y z
N MET A 1 -12.37 -4.73 24.67
CA MET A 1 -13.76 -4.24 24.54
C MET A 1 -13.91 -2.79 25.01
N ARG A 2 -13.59 -2.45 26.27
CA ARG A 2 -13.66 -1.06 26.80
C ARG A 2 -12.87 0.03 26.03
N TYR A 3 -11.81 -0.34 25.34
CA TYR A 3 -10.87 0.63 24.73
C TYR A 3 -11.20 0.98 23.26
N ILE A 4 -11.95 0.13 22.58
CA ILE A 4 -12.54 0.45 21.26
C ILE A 4 -13.75 1.37 21.44
N LEU A 5 -14.45 1.24 22.58
CA LEU A 5 -15.53 2.13 23.03
C LEU A 5 -15.07 3.59 23.13
N LEU A 6 -13.85 3.85 23.64
CA LEU A 6 -13.34 5.21 23.81
C LEU A 6 -12.95 5.90 22.50
N PHE A 7 -12.59 5.13 21.47
CA PHE A 7 -12.24 5.63 20.14
C PHE A 7 -13.47 6.12 19.37
N VAL A 8 -14.67 5.64 19.73
CA VAL A 8 -15.92 6.01 19.06
C VAL A 8 -16.89 6.82 19.92
N ILE A 9 -16.77 6.81 21.26
CA ILE A 9 -17.48 7.78 22.12
C ILE A 9 -17.13 9.24 21.76
N LEU A 10 -16.02 9.48 21.04
CA LEU A 10 -15.72 10.80 20.48
C LEU A 10 -16.59 11.19 19.27
N PHE A 11 -17.45 10.31 18.73
CA PHE A 11 -18.05 10.51 17.41
C PHE A 11 -19.52 10.10 17.14
N THR A 12 -20.30 9.55 18.07
CA THR A 12 -21.74 9.28 17.82
C THR A 12 -22.63 9.47 19.04
N ALA A 13 -23.81 10.08 18.83
CA ALA A 13 -24.87 10.31 19.81
C ALA A 13 -26.06 9.37 19.56
N ASP A 14 -26.59 8.81 20.66
CA ASP A 14 -27.82 8.04 20.82
C ASP A 14 -27.90 6.61 20.26
N GLY A 15 -28.45 5.71 21.09
CA GLY A 15 -28.46 4.26 20.88
C GLY A 15 -29.84 3.63 20.84
N TYR A 16 -29.98 2.58 20.02
CA TYR A 16 -31.06 1.59 20.06
C TYR A 16 -30.72 0.35 19.19
N ILE A 17 -31.09 -0.87 19.63
CA ILE A 17 -30.66 -2.16 19.03
C ILE A 17 -31.86 -3.01 18.55
N PRO A 18 -31.85 -3.58 17.33
CA PRO A 18 -32.57 -4.81 17.01
C PRO A 18 -31.65 -5.95 16.49
N GLN A 19 -32.09 -7.21 16.64
CA GLN A 19 -31.37 -8.43 16.25
C GLN A 19 -31.83 -8.99 14.90
N LEU A 20 -30.90 -9.30 13.98
CA LEU A 20 -31.15 -10.15 12.82
C LEU A 20 -29.93 -11.01 12.40
N ASN A 21 -30.23 -12.20 11.85
CA ASN A 21 -29.33 -13.23 11.33
C ASN A 21 -28.95 -12.98 9.87
N THR A 22 -27.72 -13.30 9.46
CA THR A 22 -27.36 -13.52 8.04
C THR A 22 -26.31 -14.63 7.87
N GLU A 23 -26.50 -15.45 6.83
CA GLU A 23 -25.70 -16.62 6.45
C GLU A 23 -24.36 -16.25 5.79
N GLU A 24 -23.32 -17.06 6.01
CA GLU A 24 -21.92 -16.79 5.66
C GLU A 24 -21.53 -17.46 4.32
N SER A 25 -20.96 -16.72 3.36
CA SER A 25 -20.44 -17.27 2.10
C SER A 25 -19.13 -18.06 2.31
N GLN A 26 -19.01 -19.21 1.63
CA GLN A 26 -18.05 -20.29 1.94
C GLN A 26 -16.63 -20.13 1.35
N ASP A 27 -16.30 -19.07 0.63
CA ASP A 27 -15.37 -19.26 -0.50
C ASP A 27 -13.90 -18.80 -0.35
N ARG A 28 -13.33 -18.64 0.86
CA ARG A 28 -11.86 -18.41 1.01
C ARG A 28 -11.21 -19.10 2.21
N PRO A 29 -9.94 -19.56 2.10
CA PRO A 29 -9.27 -20.30 3.16
C PRO A 29 -9.13 -19.46 4.45
N ARG A 30 -9.56 -20.02 5.59
CA ARG A 30 -9.46 -19.38 6.92
C ARG A 30 -8.01 -19.15 7.41
N ARG A 31 -7.03 -19.76 6.76
CA ARG A 31 -5.60 -19.77 7.10
C ARG A 31 -4.79 -19.32 5.89
N GLU A 32 -4.29 -18.10 5.92
CA GLU A 32 -3.66 -17.46 4.77
C GLU A 32 -2.21 -17.12 5.06
N ILE A 33 -1.41 -17.22 4.01
CA ILE A 33 -0.09 -16.61 3.91
C ILE A 33 -0.18 -15.55 2.82
N ILE A 34 0.29 -14.34 3.09
CA ILE A 34 0.30 -13.24 2.13
C ILE A 34 1.76 -12.86 1.94
N LEU A 35 2.26 -13.00 0.72
CA LEU A 35 3.47 -12.31 0.27
C LEU A 35 3.02 -10.97 -0.31
N TYR A 36 3.53 -9.87 0.23
CA TYR A 36 3.30 -8.56 -0.39
C TYR A 36 3.97 -8.57 -1.75
N LYS A 37 3.23 -8.15 -2.78
CA LYS A 37 3.75 -8.09 -4.15
C LYS A 37 5.02 -7.26 -4.15
N THR A 38 6.10 -7.82 -4.68
CA THR A 38 7.46 -7.26 -4.55
C THR A 38 8.21 -7.45 -5.87
N TYR A 39 9.50 -7.10 -5.88
CA TYR A 39 10.40 -7.26 -7.01
C TYR A 39 11.62 -8.11 -6.63
N GLY A 40 12.35 -8.56 -7.64
CA GLY A 40 13.71 -9.05 -7.52
C GLY A 40 14.66 -8.15 -8.30
N TYR A 41 15.87 -7.96 -7.78
CA TYR A 41 16.98 -7.26 -8.43
C TYR A 41 18.18 -8.20 -8.54
N LEU A 42 19.11 -7.88 -9.42
CA LEU A 42 20.30 -8.71 -9.66
C LEU A 42 21.43 -8.32 -8.69
N ASP A 43 22.04 -9.31 -8.05
CA ASP A 43 23.25 -9.17 -7.20
C ASP A 43 24.21 -10.31 -7.55
N GLY A 44 25.20 -10.02 -8.38
CA GLY A 44 26.08 -11.04 -8.95
C GLY A 44 25.33 -11.99 -9.91
N ASP A 45 25.36 -13.29 -9.62
CA ASP A 45 24.70 -14.36 -10.38
C ASP A 45 23.36 -14.82 -9.77
N GLU A 46 22.81 -14.03 -8.84
CA GLU A 46 21.56 -14.32 -8.17
C GLU A 46 20.55 -13.17 -8.28
N TRP A 47 19.28 -13.54 -8.42
CA TRP A 47 18.15 -12.65 -8.16
C TRP A 47 17.88 -12.59 -6.66
N VAL A 48 17.97 -11.38 -6.09
CA VAL A 48 17.64 -11.09 -4.69
C VAL A 48 16.24 -10.50 -4.63
N ILE A 49 15.36 -11.14 -3.85
CA ILE A 49 13.96 -10.77 -3.72
C ILE A 49 13.69 -10.34 -2.27
N PRO A 50 13.56 -9.02 -2.01
CA PRO A 50 13.08 -8.53 -0.73
C PRO A 50 11.68 -9.06 -0.43
N ALA A 51 11.56 -9.88 0.61
CA ALA A 51 10.35 -10.59 0.96
C ALA A 51 9.77 -10.10 2.28
N ARG A 52 8.49 -9.75 2.24
CA ARG A 52 7.66 -9.51 3.43
C ARG A 52 6.50 -10.50 3.39
N VAL A 53 6.41 -11.36 4.41
CA VAL A 53 5.38 -12.40 4.46
C VAL A 53 4.57 -12.31 5.73
N LEU A 54 3.25 -12.29 5.59
CA LEU A 54 2.31 -12.35 6.70
C LEU A 54 1.64 -13.72 6.78
N VAL A 55 1.69 -14.33 7.97
CA VAL A 55 0.91 -15.53 8.29
C VAL A 55 -0.20 -15.17 9.28
N GLN A 56 -1.44 -15.35 8.83
CA GLN A 56 -2.61 -15.01 9.63
C GLN A 56 -3.71 -16.06 9.55
N LYS A 57 -4.51 -16.12 10.62
CA LYS A 57 -5.78 -16.85 10.63
C LYS A 57 -6.90 -15.83 10.74
N LYS A 58 -7.86 -15.88 9.81
CA LYS A 58 -9.08 -15.08 9.90
C LYS A 58 -9.83 -15.49 11.18
N ARG A 59 -10.24 -14.50 11.97
CA ARG A 59 -11.10 -14.75 13.14
C ARG A 59 -12.50 -15.07 12.62
N ARG A 60 -13.19 -16.06 13.22
CA ARG A 60 -14.66 -16.09 13.13
C ARG A 60 -15.12 -14.78 13.75
N TRP A 61 -15.85 -14.00 12.99
CA TRP A 61 -16.20 -12.66 13.43
C TRP A 61 -16.98 -12.76 14.75
N LEU A 62 -16.67 -11.87 15.69
CA LEU A 62 -17.45 -11.76 16.93
C LEU A 62 -18.75 -11.07 16.57
N GLN A 63 -19.89 -11.72 16.75
CA GLN A 63 -21.22 -11.10 16.57
C GLN A 63 -21.30 -9.73 17.27
N GLY A 64 -20.62 -9.55 18.42
CA GLY A 64 -20.54 -8.27 19.12
C GLY A 64 -19.82 -7.12 18.39
N LEU A 65 -18.99 -7.37 17.37
CA LEU A 65 -18.44 -6.31 16.51
C LEU A 65 -19.43 -5.89 15.41
N ILE A 66 -20.36 -6.77 14.99
CA ILE A 66 -21.44 -6.47 14.02
C ILE A 66 -22.51 -5.61 14.69
N THR A 67 -22.96 -6.03 15.88
CA THR A 67 -23.90 -5.25 16.70
C THR A 67 -23.32 -3.88 17.05
N TRP A 68 -22.01 -3.82 17.32
CA TRP A 68 -21.28 -2.57 17.55
C TRP A 68 -21.12 -1.69 16.30
N THR A 69 -20.91 -2.25 15.10
CA THR A 69 -20.89 -1.43 13.88
C THR A 69 -22.25 -0.77 13.64
N MET A 70 -23.34 -1.50 13.84
CA MET A 70 -24.70 -1.00 13.57
C MET A 70 -25.13 0.18 14.47
N ASP A 71 -24.71 0.19 15.75
CA ASP A 71 -24.93 1.34 16.66
C ASP A 71 -24.11 2.59 16.29
N LEU A 72 -23.08 2.46 15.44
CA LEU A 72 -22.18 3.54 15.01
C LEU A 72 -22.42 3.97 13.56
N THR A 73 -23.21 3.21 12.83
CA THR A 73 -23.40 3.33 11.39
C THR A 73 -24.86 3.53 10.99
N SER A 74 -25.69 4.06 11.88
CA SER A 74 -27.08 4.42 11.56
C SER A 74 -27.18 5.33 10.33
N ASP A 75 -26.13 6.10 10.05
CA ASP A 75 -26.03 7.05 8.94
C ASP A 75 -25.33 6.47 7.68
N TYR A 76 -24.89 5.21 7.70
CA TYR A 76 -24.21 4.57 6.56
C TYR A 76 -25.05 3.45 5.94
N SER A 77 -24.98 3.32 4.62
CA SER A 77 -25.67 2.24 3.91
C SER A 77 -25.04 0.87 4.19
N ASP A 78 -25.79 -0.21 3.94
CA ASP A 78 -25.30 -1.58 4.09
C ASP A 78 -24.01 -1.83 3.28
N ASP A 79 -23.91 -1.29 2.07
CA ASP A 79 -22.73 -1.38 1.22
C ASP A 79 -21.49 -0.75 1.88
N GLN A 80 -21.65 0.42 2.51
CA GLN A 80 -20.55 1.11 3.20
C GLN A 80 -20.07 0.31 4.41
N ILE A 81 -21.00 -0.34 5.11
CA ILE A 81 -20.68 -1.20 6.24
C ILE A 81 -19.94 -2.46 5.76
N ASP A 82 -20.31 -3.01 4.61
CA ASP A 82 -19.62 -4.17 4.04
C ASP A 82 -18.21 -3.86 3.56
N ILE A 83 -18.00 -2.68 2.95
CA ILE A 83 -16.65 -2.16 2.63
C ILE A 83 -15.81 -2.05 3.90
N PHE A 84 -16.38 -1.47 4.96
CA PHE A 84 -15.72 -1.34 6.25
C PHE A 84 -15.31 -2.68 6.84
N ARG A 85 -16.24 -3.65 6.87
CA ARG A 85 -16.01 -5.02 7.33
C ARG A 85 -14.89 -5.70 6.53
N TYR A 86 -14.92 -5.55 5.21
CA TYR A 86 -13.91 -6.12 4.32
C TYR A 86 -12.51 -5.57 4.63
N ARG A 87 -12.37 -4.25 4.78
CA ARG A 87 -11.08 -3.58 5.05
C ARG A 87 -10.55 -3.85 6.46
N LEU A 88 -11.41 -3.92 7.47
CA LEU A 88 -11.00 -4.26 8.83
C LEU A 88 -10.54 -5.71 8.99
N ARG A 89 -10.99 -6.63 8.14
CA ARG A 89 -10.74 -8.07 8.28
C ARG A 89 -9.26 -8.40 8.49
N ASN A 90 -8.36 -7.74 7.77
CA ASN A 90 -6.91 -7.96 7.87
C ASN A 90 -6.29 -7.23 9.07
N ILE A 91 -6.91 -6.15 9.54
CA ILE A 91 -6.49 -5.41 10.73
C ILE A 91 -6.73 -6.27 11.97
N VAL A 92 -7.90 -6.89 12.09
CA VAL A 92 -8.29 -7.70 13.25
C VAL A 92 -7.89 -9.18 13.17
N ALA A 93 -7.30 -9.61 12.07
CA ALA A 93 -6.88 -11.00 11.86
C ALA A 93 -5.90 -11.48 12.95
N ASN A 94 -6.00 -12.77 13.30
CA ASN A 94 -5.14 -13.36 14.30
C ASN A 94 -3.79 -13.77 13.68
N SER A 95 -2.79 -12.92 13.87
CA SER A 95 -1.39 -13.16 13.54
C SER A 95 -0.86 -14.45 14.17
N LYS A 96 0.05 -15.13 13.46
CA LYS A 96 0.62 -16.40 13.92
C LYS A 96 2.12 -16.33 14.01
N GLY A 97 2.64 -16.14 15.22
CA GLY A 97 4.07 -16.18 15.50
C GLY A 97 4.66 -17.59 15.51
N ARG A 98 6.00 -17.63 15.48
CA ARG A 98 6.85 -18.84 15.51
C ARG A 98 6.56 -19.84 14.39
N ARG A 99 6.15 -19.35 13.22
CA ARG A 99 5.91 -20.16 12.02
C ARG A 99 7.08 -20.05 11.06
N THR A 100 7.50 -21.16 10.50
CA THR A 100 8.38 -21.21 9.33
C THR A 100 7.53 -21.21 8.08
N VAL A 101 7.93 -20.42 7.08
CA VAL A 101 7.29 -20.38 5.75
C VAL A 101 8.26 -20.97 4.73
N THR A 102 7.76 -21.87 3.90
CA THR A 102 8.48 -22.39 2.74
C THR A 102 7.82 -21.84 1.49
N ILE A 103 8.63 -21.34 0.58
CA ILE A 103 8.23 -20.92 -0.75
C ILE A 103 8.49 -22.08 -1.71
N ARG A 104 7.55 -22.32 -2.60
CA ARG A 104 7.58 -23.36 -3.63
C ARG A 104 7.33 -22.73 -4.98
N ILE A 105 8.12 -23.11 -5.95
CA ILE A 105 7.94 -22.71 -7.34
C ILE A 105 7.97 -24.00 -8.15
N GLN A 106 6.93 -24.24 -8.95
CA GLN A 106 6.95 -25.36 -9.88
C GLN A 106 7.93 -25.02 -11.00
N GLY A 107 8.87 -25.93 -11.26
CA GLY A 107 9.79 -25.89 -12.40
C GLY A 107 9.51 -27.05 -13.35
N GLN A 108 10.32 -27.15 -14.41
CA GLN A 108 10.11 -28.13 -15.47
C GLN A 108 10.33 -29.57 -14.98
N ASP A 109 11.41 -29.78 -14.21
CA ASP A 109 11.81 -31.11 -13.76
C ASP A 109 11.36 -31.43 -12.33
N GLN A 110 11.34 -30.42 -11.44
CA GLN A 110 10.95 -30.60 -10.04
C GLN A 110 10.47 -29.31 -9.35
N GLU A 111 9.78 -29.48 -8.23
CA GLU A 111 9.38 -28.39 -7.33
C GLU A 111 10.62 -27.80 -6.63
N GLN A 112 10.92 -26.53 -6.92
CA GLN A 112 11.96 -25.79 -6.24
C GLN A 112 11.48 -25.26 -4.89
N ARG A 113 12.33 -25.30 -3.88
CA ARG A 113 11.98 -24.89 -2.51
C ARG A 113 12.94 -23.86 -1.97
N PHE A 114 12.39 -22.75 -1.52
CA PHE A 114 13.13 -21.64 -0.94
C PHE A 114 12.63 -21.32 0.46
N GLN A 115 13.47 -20.66 1.23
CA GLN A 115 13.13 -20.07 2.53
C GLN A 115 13.66 -18.65 2.56
N ILE A 116 12.96 -17.80 3.32
CA ILE A 116 13.39 -16.43 3.55
C ILE A 116 14.57 -16.46 4.51
N LYS A 117 15.64 -15.73 4.18
CA LYS A 117 16.78 -15.47 5.05
C LYS A 117 16.72 -14.04 5.57
N ASP A 118 17.02 -13.81 6.84
CA ASP A 118 17.18 -12.43 7.35
C ASP A 118 18.58 -11.87 7.04
N SER A 119 18.86 -10.66 7.50
CA SER A 119 20.14 -9.98 7.28
C SER A 119 21.36 -10.70 7.86
N HIS A 120 21.18 -11.67 8.76
CA HIS A 120 22.26 -12.48 9.32
C HIS A 120 22.43 -13.82 8.58
N GLY A 121 21.62 -14.07 7.55
CA GLY A 121 21.60 -15.35 6.82
C GLY A 121 20.81 -16.45 7.52
N ASP A 122 20.17 -16.16 8.66
CA ASP A 122 19.36 -17.10 9.41
C ASP A 122 17.97 -17.27 8.77
N PHE A 123 17.28 -18.37 9.10
CA PHE A 123 15.92 -18.64 8.64
C PHE A 123 14.88 -18.16 9.68
N PRO A 124 14.41 -16.90 9.61
CA PRO A 124 13.49 -16.36 10.59
C PRO A 124 12.16 -17.12 10.64
N ARG A 125 11.60 -17.17 11.85
CA ARG A 125 10.20 -17.52 12.06
C ARG A 125 9.37 -16.25 12.19
N THR A 126 8.07 -16.35 11.94
CA THR A 126 7.16 -15.21 12.11
C THR A 126 7.25 -14.60 13.52
N ASP A 127 7.27 -13.28 13.58
CA ASP A 127 7.25 -12.52 14.82
C ASP A 127 5.86 -12.59 15.52
N ARG A 128 5.68 -11.85 16.61
CA ARG A 128 4.39 -11.78 17.33
C ARG A 128 3.24 -11.23 16.46
N ASN A 129 3.57 -10.47 15.42
CA ASN A 129 2.62 -9.93 14.44
C ASN A 129 2.40 -10.87 13.23
N GLY A 130 3.00 -12.06 13.24
CA GLY A 130 2.86 -13.03 12.16
C GLY A 130 3.69 -12.68 10.92
N LEU A 131 4.65 -11.76 11.05
CA LEU A 131 5.44 -11.22 9.95
C LEU A 131 6.82 -11.90 9.88
N ILE A 132 7.27 -12.19 8.66
CA ILE A 132 8.66 -12.48 8.32
C ILE A 132 9.13 -11.38 7.37
N ARG A 133 10.38 -10.92 7.56
CA ARG A 133 11.11 -10.05 6.64
C ARG A 133 12.46 -10.67 6.36
N GLY A 134 12.95 -10.47 5.15
CA GLY A 134 14.23 -10.99 4.70
C GLY A 134 14.24 -11.07 3.19
N GLU A 135 15.08 -11.95 2.66
CA GLU A 135 15.31 -12.09 1.23
C GLU A 135 15.19 -13.54 0.79
N ILE A 136 14.87 -13.71 -0.48
CA ILE A 136 14.96 -14.97 -1.20
C ILE A 136 16.00 -14.77 -2.30
N ARG A 137 16.93 -15.71 -2.43
CA ARG A 137 17.95 -15.70 -3.49
C ARG A 137 17.69 -16.84 -4.47
N ILE A 138 17.66 -16.53 -5.76
CA ILE A 138 17.41 -17.49 -6.84
C ILE A 138 18.52 -17.32 -7.90
N PRO A 139 19.32 -18.35 -8.20
CA PRO A 139 20.32 -18.27 -9.26
C PRO A 139 19.70 -17.88 -10.61
N VAL A 140 20.41 -17.08 -11.41
CA VAL A 140 19.93 -16.52 -12.69
C VAL A 140 19.44 -17.60 -13.66
N ASP A 141 20.19 -18.69 -13.82
CA ASP A 141 19.82 -19.78 -14.72
C ASP A 141 18.51 -20.46 -14.29
N LEU A 142 18.35 -20.66 -12.96
CA LEU A 142 17.14 -21.24 -12.39
C LEU A 142 15.95 -20.29 -12.54
N ALA A 143 16.13 -19.00 -12.29
CA ALA A 143 15.08 -18.00 -12.49
C ALA A 143 14.59 -18.00 -13.95
N SER A 144 15.52 -18.09 -14.90
CA SER A 144 15.23 -18.15 -16.35
C SER A 144 14.47 -19.42 -16.75
N GLU A 145 14.77 -20.57 -16.13
CA GLU A 145 13.98 -21.79 -16.28
C GLU A 145 12.55 -21.60 -15.73
N LEU A 146 12.42 -21.08 -14.51
CA LEU A 146 11.13 -20.92 -13.82
C LEU A 146 10.21 -19.93 -14.56
N LEU A 147 10.75 -18.82 -15.07
CA LEU A 147 10.01 -17.85 -15.88
C LEU A 147 9.45 -18.51 -17.16
N ARG A 148 10.28 -19.28 -17.87
CA ARG A 148 9.87 -20.00 -19.09
C ARG A 148 8.81 -21.05 -18.79
N TYR A 149 8.98 -21.83 -17.72
CA TYR A 149 8.01 -22.84 -17.32
C TYR A 149 6.64 -22.24 -16.98
N GLN A 150 6.62 -21.08 -16.31
CA GLN A 150 5.38 -20.38 -15.99
C GLN A 150 4.78 -19.60 -17.16
N GLN A 151 5.43 -19.58 -18.34
CA GLN A 151 5.05 -18.73 -19.46
C GLN A 151 4.92 -17.27 -19.02
N SER A 152 5.86 -16.83 -18.19
CA SER A 152 5.83 -15.52 -17.55
C SER A 152 5.91 -14.39 -18.57
N GLU A 153 5.08 -13.37 -18.37
CA GLU A 153 5.15 -12.10 -19.07
C GLU A 153 5.87 -11.07 -18.18
N ASN A 154 6.77 -10.28 -18.77
CA ASN A 154 7.43 -9.14 -18.12
C ASN A 154 8.11 -9.46 -16.78
N GLY A 155 8.69 -10.66 -16.66
CA GLY A 155 9.49 -11.07 -15.50
C GLY A 155 8.68 -11.47 -14.26
N TRP A 156 7.36 -11.66 -14.36
CA TRP A 156 6.52 -12.03 -13.22
C TRP A 156 6.60 -13.51 -12.85
N LEU A 157 7.16 -13.82 -11.69
CA LEU A 157 7.11 -15.13 -11.07
C LEU A 157 5.96 -15.23 -10.06
N THR A 158 5.20 -16.33 -10.17
CA THR A 158 4.23 -16.74 -9.16
C THR A 158 4.85 -17.73 -8.20
N LEU A 159 4.73 -17.43 -6.91
CA LEU A 159 5.29 -18.20 -5.79
C LEU A 159 4.16 -18.84 -4.98
N GLU A 160 4.26 -20.13 -4.69
CA GLU A 160 3.38 -20.78 -3.72
C GLU A 160 3.98 -20.73 -2.30
N LEU A 161 3.20 -20.33 -1.31
CA LEU A 161 3.65 -20.26 0.08
C LEU A 161 2.95 -21.33 0.94
N ARG A 162 3.73 -22.03 1.77
CA ARG A 162 3.24 -23.07 2.68
C ARG A 162 3.80 -22.89 4.10
N SER A 163 2.94 -23.11 5.09
CA SER A 163 3.34 -23.24 6.50
C SER A 163 2.35 -24.14 7.24
N GLY A 164 2.63 -25.44 7.35
CA GLY A 164 1.67 -26.41 7.86
C GLY A 164 0.33 -26.36 7.11
N ARG A 165 -0.76 -25.98 7.79
CA ARG A 165 -2.10 -25.83 7.19
C ARG A 165 -2.38 -24.45 6.57
N TYR A 166 -1.40 -23.55 6.55
CA TYR A 166 -1.51 -22.21 5.95
C TYR A 166 -0.98 -22.25 4.52
N ARG A 167 -1.70 -21.59 3.62
CA ARG A 167 -1.43 -21.58 2.18
C ARG A 167 -1.59 -20.16 1.65
N GLY A 168 -0.84 -19.82 0.62
CA GLY A 168 -0.93 -18.55 -0.07
C GLY A 168 -0.22 -18.60 -1.41
N SER A 169 -0.41 -17.56 -2.21
CA SER A 169 0.39 -17.27 -3.39
C SER A 169 0.93 -15.84 -3.29
N GLY A 170 2.01 -15.59 -4.01
CA GLY A 170 2.66 -14.29 -4.12
C GLY A 170 3.19 -14.08 -5.52
N HIS A 171 3.37 -12.82 -5.90
CA HIS A 171 3.88 -12.46 -7.21
C HIS A 171 5.10 -11.56 -7.03
N VAL A 172 6.15 -11.84 -7.80
CA VAL A 172 7.40 -11.10 -7.81
C VAL A 172 7.75 -10.75 -9.24
N GLN A 173 8.10 -9.50 -9.50
CA GLN A 173 8.67 -9.13 -10.80
C GLN A 173 10.19 -9.15 -10.70
N LEU A 174 10.86 -9.97 -11.50
CA LEU A 174 12.30 -9.88 -11.69
C LEU A 174 12.56 -8.72 -12.65
N ILE A 175 13.23 -7.67 -12.16
CA ILE A 175 13.43 -6.41 -12.88
C ILE A 175 14.89 -6.34 -13.34
N GLU A 176 15.10 -6.20 -14.64
CA GLU A 176 16.43 -6.10 -15.22
C GLU A 176 17.24 -4.91 -14.67
N PRO A 177 18.59 -4.97 -14.67
CA PRO A 177 19.43 -3.88 -14.16
C PRO A 177 19.25 -2.55 -14.88
N GLU A 178 18.93 -2.57 -16.17
CA GLU A 178 18.73 -1.38 -17.00
C GLU A 178 17.27 -1.21 -17.42
N GLY A 179 16.81 0.03 -17.56
CA GLY A 179 15.48 0.36 -18.05
C GLY A 179 14.81 1.49 -17.26
N LEU A 180 13.49 1.60 -17.40
CA LEU A 180 12.69 2.63 -16.74
C LEU A 180 11.90 2.04 -15.56
N SER A 181 11.93 2.72 -14.42
CA SER A 181 11.06 2.43 -13.28
C SER A 181 10.20 3.64 -12.93
N VAL A 182 8.97 3.39 -12.48
CA VAL A 182 8.06 4.42 -11.98
C VAL A 182 7.83 4.18 -10.49
N ILE A 183 8.14 5.18 -9.66
CA ILE A 183 7.79 5.17 -8.25
C ILE A 183 6.58 6.08 -8.08
N SER A 184 5.46 5.48 -7.68
CA SER A 184 4.18 6.17 -7.53
C SER A 184 3.78 6.19 -6.07
N ASP A 185 3.39 7.34 -5.54
CA ASP A 185 2.53 7.36 -4.36
C ASP A 185 1.15 6.77 -4.68
N ILE A 186 0.38 6.45 -3.64
CA ILE A 186 -0.98 5.93 -3.77
C ILE A 186 -2.05 6.98 -3.46
N ASP A 187 -2.00 7.57 -2.27
CA ASP A 187 -3.10 8.34 -1.71
C ASP A 187 -3.08 9.75 -2.35
N ASP A 188 -4.21 10.22 -2.87
CA ASP A 188 -4.36 11.45 -3.69
C ASP A 188 -3.52 11.58 -4.97
N THR A 189 -2.64 10.61 -5.23
CA THR A 189 -1.89 10.42 -6.47
C THR A 189 -2.65 9.54 -7.47
N VAL A 190 -2.86 8.26 -7.16
CA VAL A 190 -3.63 7.32 -8.02
C VAL A 190 -5.02 7.00 -7.44
N LYS A 191 -5.21 7.21 -6.13
CA LYS A 191 -6.45 6.93 -5.39
C LYS A 191 -6.93 8.17 -4.66
N VAL A 192 -8.13 8.66 -4.98
CA VAL A 192 -8.73 9.80 -4.27
C VAL A 192 -8.99 9.45 -2.81
N THR A 193 -8.32 10.16 -1.90
CA THR A 193 -8.34 9.93 -0.45
C THR A 193 -8.74 11.18 0.32
N GLU A 194 -8.42 12.35 -0.22
CA GLU A 194 -8.64 13.68 0.36
C GLU A 194 -7.93 13.85 1.70
N ILE A 195 -6.64 13.52 1.75
CA ILE A 195 -5.76 13.69 2.90
C ILE A 195 -5.77 15.13 3.43
N PRO A 196 -5.63 16.17 2.59
CA PRO A 196 -5.67 17.56 3.05
C PRO A 196 -6.98 17.94 3.77
N ALA A 197 -8.10 17.27 3.46
CA ALA A 197 -9.40 17.53 4.07
C ALA A 197 -9.54 16.99 5.51
N GLY A 198 -8.51 16.31 6.01
CA GLY A 198 -8.36 15.95 7.42
C GLY A 198 -8.82 14.54 7.79
N ALA A 199 -8.47 14.13 9.00
CA ALA A 199 -8.52 12.73 9.43
C ALA A 199 -9.91 12.07 9.31
N ARG A 200 -11.01 12.82 9.52
CA ARG A 200 -12.38 12.29 9.38
C ARG A 200 -12.68 11.88 7.94
N VAL A 201 -12.30 12.72 6.98
CA VAL A 201 -12.49 12.47 5.56
C VAL A 201 -11.64 11.29 5.12
N VAL A 202 -10.37 11.26 5.52
CA VAL A 202 -9.47 10.14 5.21
C VAL A 202 -10.01 8.81 5.74
N VAL A 203 -10.48 8.76 7.00
CA VAL A 203 -11.06 7.53 7.56
C VAL A 203 -12.30 7.10 6.78
N ARG A 204 -13.19 8.04 6.43
CA ARG A 204 -14.39 7.76 5.63
C ARG A 204 -14.02 7.20 4.26
N ASN A 205 -13.16 7.88 3.51
CA ASN A 205 -12.77 7.47 2.15
C ASN A 205 -11.96 6.16 2.18
N THR A 206 -11.12 5.98 3.20
CA THR A 206 -10.25 4.80 3.34
C THR A 206 -10.97 3.57 3.85
N PHE A 207 -12.01 3.69 4.67
CA PHE A 207 -12.66 2.54 5.31
C PHE A 207 -14.13 2.33 4.95
N PHE A 208 -14.87 3.36 4.54
CA PHE A 208 -16.32 3.25 4.34
C PHE A 208 -16.79 3.47 2.90
N ARG A 209 -15.98 4.12 2.04
CA ARG A 209 -16.32 4.34 0.62
C ARG A 209 -15.50 3.46 -0.30
N GLU A 210 -16.02 3.12 -1.47
CA GLU A 210 -15.23 2.47 -2.51
C GLU A 210 -14.01 3.32 -2.89
N TYR A 211 -12.92 2.65 -3.28
CA TYR A 211 -11.77 3.37 -3.77
C TYR A 211 -12.08 3.92 -5.16
N SER A 212 -11.72 5.18 -5.39
CA SER A 212 -11.89 5.86 -6.65
C SER A 212 -10.53 6.21 -7.23
N ALA A 213 -10.32 5.92 -8.51
CA ALA A 213 -9.09 6.27 -9.21
C ALA A 213 -9.02 7.78 -9.44
N ALA A 214 -7.83 8.35 -9.29
CA ALA A 214 -7.57 9.71 -9.67
C ALA A 214 -7.72 9.84 -11.21
N PRO A 215 -8.56 10.78 -11.71
CA PRO A 215 -8.84 10.89 -13.15
C PRO A 215 -7.56 11.14 -13.97
N GLY A 216 -7.41 10.43 -15.10
CA GLY A 216 -6.33 10.64 -16.08
C GLY A 216 -4.99 9.99 -15.75
N ILE A 217 -4.83 9.42 -14.54
CA ILE A 217 -3.54 8.89 -14.09
C ILE A 217 -3.25 7.50 -14.67
N ALA A 218 -4.27 6.65 -14.81
CA ALA A 218 -4.12 5.34 -15.43
C ALA A 218 -3.71 5.48 -16.90
N GLU A 219 -4.36 6.39 -17.63
CA GLU A 219 -4.06 6.71 -19.03
C GLU A 219 -2.66 7.31 -19.21
N MET A 220 -2.19 8.09 -18.23
CA MET A 220 -0.81 8.56 -18.20
C MET A 220 0.17 7.40 -17.98
N TYR A 221 -0.14 6.47 -17.08
CA TYR A 221 0.73 5.33 -16.76
C TYR A 221 0.82 4.32 -17.90
N ASP A 222 -0.20 4.22 -18.74
CA ASP A 222 -0.19 3.40 -19.96
C ASP A 222 0.91 3.81 -20.95
N GLN A 223 1.37 5.06 -20.90
CA GLN A 223 2.50 5.54 -21.72
C GLN A 223 3.85 4.94 -21.27
N TRP A 224 3.89 4.30 -20.10
CA TRP A 224 5.07 3.68 -19.50
C TRP A 224 4.84 2.18 -19.26
N ASN A 225 4.07 1.52 -20.13
CA ASN A 225 3.73 0.09 -20.01
C ASN A 225 4.94 -0.86 -19.90
N ASP A 226 6.08 -0.50 -20.47
CA ASP A 226 7.34 -1.27 -20.37
C ASP A 226 8.15 -0.96 -19.10
N ALA A 227 7.72 0.00 -18.28
CA ALA A 227 8.39 0.35 -17.03
C ALA A 227 8.02 -0.59 -15.89
N ALA A 228 8.94 -0.76 -14.93
CA ALA A 228 8.64 -1.44 -13.69
C ALA A 228 8.01 -0.48 -12.68
N PHE A 229 6.85 -0.83 -12.14
CA PHE A 229 6.12 0.03 -11.19
C PHE A 229 6.42 -0.34 -9.74
N HIS A 230 6.61 0.68 -8.91
CA HIS A 230 6.78 0.57 -7.47
C HIS A 230 5.82 1.55 -6.77
N TYR A 231 4.80 1.01 -6.12
CA TYR A 231 3.81 1.79 -5.38
C TYR A 231 4.25 1.95 -3.94
N VAL A 232 4.51 3.19 -3.52
CA VAL A 232 4.90 3.56 -2.16
C VAL A 232 3.71 4.23 -1.50
N SER A 233 3.41 3.90 -0.24
CA SER A 233 2.27 4.51 0.44
C SER A 233 2.53 4.67 1.93
N GLY A 234 2.07 5.81 2.45
CA GLY A 234 2.00 6.09 3.87
C GLY A 234 1.02 5.19 4.63
N SER A 235 0.13 4.49 3.92
CA SER A 235 -0.89 3.62 4.48
C SER A 235 -0.31 2.35 5.17
N PRO A 236 -1.00 1.83 6.18
CA PRO A 236 -0.62 0.60 6.88
C PRO A 236 -0.75 -0.63 5.98
N TRP A 237 0.22 -1.54 6.02
CA TRP A 237 0.26 -2.77 5.20
C TRP A 237 -1.00 -3.65 5.28
N GLN A 238 -1.82 -3.52 6.31
CA GLN A 238 -3.07 -4.23 6.47
C GLN A 238 -4.09 -3.93 5.33
N LEU A 239 -3.95 -2.77 4.68
CA LEU A 239 -4.75 -2.36 3.52
C LEU A 239 -4.21 -2.91 2.19
N PHE A 240 -3.07 -3.63 2.19
CA PHE A 240 -2.47 -4.16 0.98
C PHE A 240 -3.45 -4.93 0.09
N LEU A 241 -4.24 -5.85 0.66
CA LEU A 241 -5.15 -6.66 -0.16
C LEU A 241 -6.25 -5.84 -0.82
N SER A 242 -6.81 -4.83 -0.13
CA SER A 242 -7.83 -3.95 -0.70
C SER A 242 -7.22 -3.02 -1.74
N LEU A 243 -6.06 -2.44 -1.48
CA LEU A 243 -5.35 -1.57 -2.42
C LEU A 243 -4.88 -2.33 -3.66
N SER A 244 -4.27 -3.50 -3.48
CA SER A 244 -3.82 -4.35 -4.60
C SER A 244 -4.97 -4.84 -5.45
N SER A 245 -6.15 -5.10 -4.87
CA SER A 245 -7.34 -5.50 -5.65
C SER A 245 -7.91 -4.32 -6.43
N PHE A 246 -7.83 -3.11 -5.87
CA PHE A 246 -8.25 -1.89 -6.55
C PHE A 246 -7.30 -1.54 -7.71
N LEU A 247 -6.00 -1.38 -7.44
CA LEU A 247 -5.03 -0.94 -8.45
C LEU A 247 -4.93 -1.93 -9.62
N PHE A 248 -4.84 -3.22 -9.33
CA PHE A 248 -4.56 -4.25 -10.33
C PHE A 248 -5.77 -5.09 -10.71
N GLY A 249 -6.95 -4.72 -10.25
CA GLY A 249 -8.21 -5.28 -10.73
C GLY A 249 -8.66 -4.58 -12.00
N ASP A 250 -9.71 -5.13 -12.62
CA ASP A 250 -10.18 -4.68 -13.94
C ASP A 250 -10.76 -3.25 -13.94
N GLN A 251 -10.97 -2.65 -12.77
CA GLN A 251 -11.68 -1.38 -12.61
C GLN A 251 -10.77 -0.15 -12.69
N ALA A 252 -9.55 -0.21 -12.12
CA ALA A 252 -8.69 0.97 -12.02
C ALA A 252 -7.65 1.06 -13.13
N GLY A 253 -7.31 -0.07 -13.77
CA GLY A 253 -6.42 -0.09 -14.94
C GLY A 253 -4.95 0.22 -14.67
N PHE A 254 -4.50 0.26 -13.41
CA PHE A 254 -3.10 0.62 -13.13
C PHE A 254 -2.13 -0.55 -13.42
N PRO A 255 -0.92 -0.27 -13.95
CA PRO A 255 0.09 -1.29 -14.19
C PRO A 255 0.46 -2.08 -12.93
N LYS A 256 0.65 -3.40 -13.06
CA LYS A 256 1.09 -4.26 -11.96
C LYS A 256 2.46 -3.78 -11.47
N GLY A 257 2.63 -3.70 -10.15
CA GLY A 257 3.90 -3.27 -9.55
C GLY A 257 4.11 -3.75 -8.12
N SER A 258 5.31 -3.51 -7.60
CA SER A 258 5.66 -3.81 -6.21
C SER A 258 4.96 -2.86 -5.22
N PHE A 259 4.78 -3.28 -3.97
CA PHE A 259 4.13 -2.51 -2.91
C PHE A 259 5.06 -2.23 -1.73
N HIS A 260 5.14 -0.97 -1.34
CA HIS A 260 5.95 -0.47 -0.25
C HIS A 260 5.08 0.31 0.73
N MET A 261 4.76 -0.31 1.86
CA MET A 261 3.80 0.22 2.82
C MET A 261 4.38 0.30 4.22
N LYS A 262 3.88 1.23 5.03
CA LYS A 262 4.33 1.42 6.41
C LYS A 262 4.03 0.22 7.29
N SER A 263 4.99 -0.07 8.18
CA SER A 263 4.90 -1.11 9.19
C SER A 263 4.06 -0.68 10.39
N ALA A 264 2.74 -0.85 10.34
CA ALA A 264 1.91 -0.67 11.53
C ALA A 264 2.06 -1.84 12.52
N ARG A 265 2.22 -1.53 13.82
CA ARG A 265 2.21 -2.54 14.90
C ARG A 265 0.78 -3.07 15.07
N LYS A 266 0.63 -4.40 15.14
CA LYS A 266 -0.66 -5.05 15.39
C LYS A 266 -0.85 -5.33 16.87
N ASN A 267 -1.40 -4.38 17.61
CA ASN A 267 -2.21 -4.78 18.76
C ASN A 267 -3.59 -4.11 18.69
N PRO A 268 -4.47 -4.55 17.76
CA PRO A 268 -5.78 -3.92 17.50
C PRO A 268 -6.73 -3.90 18.73
N MET A 269 -6.31 -4.49 19.86
CA MET A 269 -7.01 -4.46 21.13
C MET A 269 -6.56 -3.33 22.07
N THR A 270 -5.62 -2.47 21.64
CA THR A 270 -5.11 -1.34 22.42
C THR A 270 -5.40 -0.04 21.68
N ILE A 271 -5.84 1.01 22.40
CA ILE A 271 -6.07 2.37 21.85
C ILE A 271 -4.84 2.86 21.07
N SER A 272 -3.64 2.47 21.49
CA SER A 272 -2.41 2.80 20.79
C SER A 272 -2.41 2.33 19.34
N THR A 273 -2.96 1.17 18.96
CA THR A 273 -2.95 0.73 17.55
C THR A 273 -3.87 1.57 16.66
N TRP A 274 -4.99 2.06 17.18
CA TRP A 274 -5.87 2.96 16.43
C TRP A 274 -5.30 4.38 16.38
N ARG A 275 -4.68 4.83 17.48
CA ARG A 275 -3.93 6.09 17.51
C ARG A 275 -2.71 6.04 16.59
N ASP A 276 -2.02 4.90 16.49
CA ASP A 276 -0.89 4.69 15.59
C ASP A 276 -1.37 4.65 14.15
N LEU A 277 -2.51 4.00 13.86
CA LEU A 277 -3.17 4.05 12.54
C LEU A 277 -3.54 5.48 12.14
N LEU A 278 -4.08 6.28 13.05
CA LEU A 278 -4.32 7.71 12.80
C LEU A 278 -3.02 8.49 12.69
N ALA A 279 -2.04 8.23 13.54
CA ALA A 279 -0.74 8.90 13.48
C ALA A 279 0.03 8.58 12.18
N PHE A 280 -0.20 7.41 11.56
CA PHE A 280 0.35 7.12 10.23
C PHE A 280 -0.26 7.99 9.14
N VAL A 281 -1.48 8.48 9.36
CA VAL A 281 -2.24 9.37 8.48
C VAL A 281 -2.01 10.86 8.83
N THR A 282 -1.67 11.19 10.08
CA THR A 282 -1.61 12.60 10.54
C THR A 282 -0.23 13.08 10.97
N ASN A 283 0.80 12.22 11.01
CA ASN A 283 2.15 12.61 11.43
C ASN A 283 3.10 12.68 10.23
N GLU A 284 3.04 13.81 9.53
CA GLU A 284 3.73 14.08 8.26
C GLU A 284 5.26 13.93 8.35
N ASN A 285 5.88 14.35 9.46
CA ASN A 285 7.34 14.30 9.61
C ASN A 285 7.90 12.87 9.71
N LEU A 286 7.16 11.95 10.34
CA LEU A 286 7.57 10.54 10.41
C LEU A 286 7.39 9.85 9.05
N THR A 287 6.44 10.33 8.24
CA THR A 287 6.19 9.84 6.87
C THR A 287 7.32 10.21 5.92
N PHE A 288 7.85 11.42 6.06
CA PHE A 288 8.90 11.97 5.21
C PHE A 288 10.17 11.10 5.17
N GLU A 289 10.86 10.96 6.31
CA GLU A 289 12.12 10.19 6.39
C GLU A 289 11.94 8.73 5.97
N GLN A 290 10.84 8.12 6.39
CA GLN A 290 10.55 6.71 6.04
C GLN A 290 10.31 6.52 4.54
N LYS A 291 9.70 7.50 3.87
CA LYS A 291 9.46 7.43 2.42
C LYS A 291 10.77 7.62 1.66
N ILE A 292 11.63 8.54 2.12
CA ILE A 292 12.99 8.71 1.58
C ILE A 292 13.80 7.42 1.70
N ASP A 293 13.80 6.78 2.88
CA ASP A 293 14.54 5.53 3.10
C ASP A 293 14.01 4.40 2.19
N GLN A 294 12.69 4.25 2.10
CA GLN A 294 12.06 3.22 1.25
C GLN A 294 12.39 3.43 -0.23
N ILE A 295 12.31 4.68 -0.71
CA ILE A 295 12.65 5.00 -2.10
C ILE A 295 14.15 4.82 -2.34
N SER A 296 15.00 5.27 -1.42
CA SER A 296 16.46 5.12 -1.51
C SER A 296 16.89 3.67 -1.67
N VAL A 297 16.25 2.73 -0.96
CA VAL A 297 16.52 1.30 -1.11
C VAL A 297 16.22 0.82 -2.54
N ILE A 298 15.15 1.30 -3.17
CA ILE A 298 14.82 0.93 -4.56
C ILE A 298 15.90 1.48 -5.51
N PHE A 299 16.31 2.74 -5.37
CA PHE A 299 17.39 3.33 -6.19
C PHE A 299 18.72 2.57 -6.01
N GLN A 300 19.04 2.14 -4.79
CA GLN A 300 20.26 1.38 -4.51
C GLN A 300 20.25 -0.02 -5.14
N HIS A 301 19.09 -0.66 -5.24
CA HIS A 301 18.97 -1.95 -5.91
C HIS A 301 19.08 -1.86 -7.44
N PHE A 302 18.93 -0.67 -8.01
CA PHE A 302 18.86 -0.45 -9.46
C PHE A 302 19.70 0.76 -9.90
N PRO A 303 21.02 0.75 -9.68
CA PRO A 303 21.88 1.91 -9.91
C PRO A 303 21.90 2.40 -11.37
N ASP A 304 21.62 1.52 -12.33
CA ASP A 304 21.66 1.80 -13.77
C ASP A 304 20.27 2.07 -14.39
N ARG A 305 19.20 2.07 -13.58
CA ARG A 305 17.85 2.41 -14.06
C ARG A 305 17.60 3.91 -13.99
N GLN A 306 16.70 4.36 -14.87
CA GLN A 306 16.13 5.69 -14.81
C GLN A 306 14.76 5.63 -14.11
N PHE A 307 14.44 6.66 -13.35
CA PHE A 307 13.25 6.71 -12.51
C PHE A 307 12.36 7.90 -12.84
N ILE A 308 11.06 7.64 -12.93
CA ILE A 308 10.01 8.66 -12.88
C ILE A 308 9.36 8.60 -11.49
N LEU A 309 9.22 9.75 -10.84
CA LEU A 309 8.58 9.87 -9.54
C LEU A 309 7.22 10.56 -9.72
N VAL A 310 6.16 9.98 -9.16
CA VAL A 310 4.79 10.51 -9.29
C VAL A 310 4.14 10.55 -7.90
N GLY A 311 3.72 11.74 -7.48
CA GLY A 311 3.11 11.97 -6.17
C GLY A 311 2.08 13.10 -6.22
N ASP A 312 1.65 13.59 -5.06
CA ASP A 312 0.67 14.68 -4.94
C ASP A 312 1.18 15.88 -4.14
N SER A 313 0.55 17.04 -4.29
CA SER A 313 0.89 18.24 -3.50
C SER A 313 0.26 18.26 -2.11
N GLY A 314 -0.72 17.41 -1.82
CA GLY A 314 -1.39 17.36 -0.53
C GLY A 314 -0.51 16.80 0.59
N GLU A 315 0.35 15.84 0.26
CA GLU A 315 1.38 15.27 1.14
C GLU A 315 2.78 15.87 0.86
N ARG A 316 3.82 15.33 1.51
CA ARG A 316 5.22 15.80 1.45
C ARG A 316 6.01 15.30 0.23
N ASP A 317 5.31 14.90 -0.83
CA ASP A 317 5.93 14.27 -2.00
C ASP A 317 6.88 15.19 -2.78
N PRO A 318 6.55 16.48 -2.99
CA PRO A 318 7.50 17.43 -3.57
C PRO A 318 8.83 17.47 -2.81
N GLU A 319 8.79 17.52 -1.48
CA GLU A 319 10.00 17.55 -0.65
C GLU A 319 10.75 16.21 -0.68
N VAL A 320 10.03 15.08 -0.60
CA VAL A 320 10.64 13.75 -0.67
C VAL A 320 11.35 13.57 -2.00
N TYR A 321 10.73 13.94 -3.11
CA TYR A 321 11.31 13.77 -4.43
C TYR A 321 12.44 14.75 -4.72
N SER A 322 12.41 15.95 -4.15
CA SER A 322 13.53 16.89 -4.20
C SER A 322 14.77 16.35 -3.46
N GLU A 323 14.57 15.73 -2.31
CA GLU A 323 15.65 15.06 -1.57
C GLU A 323 16.19 13.85 -2.35
N ILE A 324 15.31 13.03 -2.95
CA ILE A 324 15.73 11.89 -3.79
C ILE A 324 16.50 12.36 -5.02
N LEU A 325 16.06 13.43 -5.70
CA LEU A 325 16.79 14.04 -6.82
C LEU A 325 18.17 14.53 -6.37
N THR A 326 18.28 15.10 -5.17
CA THR A 326 19.55 15.55 -4.62
C THR A 326 20.50 14.37 -4.36
N ARG A 327 19.98 13.24 -3.85
CA ARG A 327 20.78 12.03 -3.57
C ARG A 327 21.14 11.24 -4.83
N TYR A 328 20.27 11.21 -5.84
CA TYR A 328 20.41 10.38 -7.04
C TYR A 328 20.17 11.18 -8.34
N PRO A 329 20.89 12.29 -8.60
CA PRO A 329 20.57 13.21 -9.68
C PRO A 329 20.66 12.59 -11.08
N GLY A 330 21.53 11.59 -11.27
CA GLY A 330 21.70 10.89 -12.56
C GLY A 330 20.67 9.80 -12.84
N GLN A 331 19.87 9.41 -11.85
CA GLN A 331 18.85 8.36 -11.99
C GLN A 331 17.44 8.93 -12.13
N VAL A 332 17.17 10.16 -11.66
CA VAL A 332 15.83 10.77 -11.76
C VAL A 332 15.63 11.40 -13.13
N LYS A 333 14.76 10.78 -13.94
CA LYS A 333 14.39 11.27 -15.27
C LYS A 333 13.36 12.38 -15.21
N LYS A 334 12.35 12.24 -14.34
CA LYS A 334 11.23 13.18 -14.25
C LYS A 334 10.49 13.07 -12.91
N ILE A 335 9.98 14.20 -12.43
CA ILE A 335 9.09 14.26 -11.27
C ILE A 335 7.75 14.84 -11.73
N TYR A 336 6.68 14.13 -11.44
CA TYR A 336 5.30 14.57 -11.67
C TYR A 336 4.58 14.74 -10.33
N ILE A 337 3.90 15.87 -10.17
CA ILE A 337 3.08 16.14 -8.99
C ILE A 337 1.65 16.42 -9.41
N ARG A 338 0.72 15.63 -8.88
CA ARG A 338 -0.71 15.89 -8.96
C ARG A 338 -1.07 16.99 -7.98
N ASP A 339 -1.42 18.17 -8.52
CA ASP A 339 -1.65 19.34 -7.68
C ASP A 339 -3.08 19.39 -7.14
N VAL A 340 -3.25 18.88 -5.92
CA VAL A 340 -4.54 18.72 -5.25
C VAL A 340 -4.86 19.82 -4.25
N ILE A 341 -3.92 20.72 -3.96
CA ILE A 341 -4.14 21.86 -3.05
C ILE A 341 -3.85 23.22 -3.70
N ASN A 342 -3.69 23.23 -5.03
CA ASN A 342 -3.39 24.42 -5.82
C ASN A 342 -2.06 25.10 -5.44
N ASP A 343 -1.05 24.30 -5.11
CA ASP A 343 0.28 24.79 -4.76
C ASP A 343 0.99 25.47 -5.93
N ARG A 344 0.59 25.19 -7.18
CA ARG A 344 1.13 25.93 -8.34
C ARG A 344 0.88 27.43 -8.27
N GLU A 345 -0.21 27.86 -7.62
CA GLU A 345 -0.52 29.28 -7.40
C GLU A 345 -0.07 29.72 -6.01
N LEU A 346 -0.36 28.90 -4.98
CA LEU A 346 -0.15 29.30 -3.57
C LEU A 346 1.31 29.18 -3.11
N ASN A 347 2.06 28.19 -3.62
CA ASN A 347 3.43 27.87 -3.20
C ASN A 347 4.27 27.37 -4.40
N PRO A 348 4.41 28.14 -5.50
CA PRO A 348 5.01 27.68 -6.75
C PRO A 348 6.46 27.18 -6.58
N GLU A 349 7.20 27.73 -5.62
CA GLU A 349 8.56 27.31 -5.28
C GLU A 349 8.64 25.87 -4.80
N ARG A 350 7.59 25.35 -4.16
CA ARG A 350 7.51 23.97 -3.68
C ARG A 350 7.49 22.96 -4.83
N LEU A 351 6.99 23.38 -5.99
CA LEU A 351 6.85 22.53 -7.18
C LEU A 351 7.90 22.84 -8.26
N ALA A 352 8.90 23.66 -7.94
CA ALA A 352 9.92 24.09 -8.88
C ALA A 352 10.65 22.90 -9.54
N GLY A 353 10.73 22.91 -10.87
CA GLY A 353 11.38 21.84 -11.65
C GLY A 353 10.54 20.57 -11.84
N MET A 354 9.33 20.52 -11.27
CA MET A 354 8.40 19.38 -11.39
C MET A 354 7.40 19.61 -12.52
N THR A 355 6.79 18.54 -13.00
CA THR A 355 5.69 18.62 -13.97
C THR A 355 4.35 18.46 -13.28
N ILE A 356 3.50 19.47 -13.43
CA ILE A 356 2.24 19.53 -12.72
C ILE A 356 1.17 18.74 -13.48
N ILE A 357 0.48 17.87 -12.76
CA ILE A 357 -0.75 17.22 -13.22
C ILE A 357 -1.91 17.97 -12.57
N PRO A 358 -2.72 18.73 -13.34
CA PRO A 358 -3.84 19.47 -12.78
C PRO A 358 -4.86 18.54 -12.09
N ALA A 359 -5.39 18.97 -10.96
CA ALA A 359 -6.46 18.26 -10.25
C ALA A 359 -7.45 19.24 -9.60
N PRO A 360 -8.67 18.78 -9.29
CA PRO A 360 -9.58 19.55 -8.44
C PRO A 360 -8.96 19.81 -7.07
N THR A 361 -9.04 21.08 -6.61
CA THR A 361 -8.52 21.50 -5.31
C THR A 361 -9.31 20.89 -4.16
N ILE A 362 -8.59 20.30 -3.22
CA ILE A 362 -9.07 19.72 -1.97
C ILE A 362 -8.88 20.76 -0.88
N LEU A 363 -9.97 21.21 -0.28
CA LEU A 363 -9.93 22.22 0.77
C LEU A 363 -9.29 21.64 2.03
N ARG A 364 -8.25 22.31 2.53
CA ARG A 364 -7.60 21.94 3.79
C ARG A 364 -8.56 22.11 4.95
N GLN A 365 -8.52 21.18 5.92
CA GLN A 365 -9.39 21.24 7.09
C GLN A 365 -9.18 22.57 7.85
N GLY A 366 -10.26 23.36 7.99
CA GLY A 366 -10.24 24.63 8.71
C GLY A 366 -10.01 25.88 7.84
N VAL A 367 -9.83 25.72 6.52
CA VAL A 367 -9.79 26.83 5.55
C VAL A 367 -11.18 27.00 4.95
N SER A 368 -11.75 28.21 4.99
CA SER A 368 -13.07 28.49 4.38
C SER A 368 -12.93 28.77 2.88
N VAL A 369 -14.01 28.60 2.12
CA VAL A 369 -14.04 28.96 0.68
C VAL A 369 -13.84 30.47 0.48
N GLU A 370 -14.17 31.29 1.49
CA GLU A 370 -13.99 32.74 1.45
C GLU A 370 -12.50 33.14 1.54
N GLU A 371 -11.70 32.44 2.34
CA GLU A 371 -10.25 32.69 2.45
C GLU A 371 -9.51 32.43 1.12
N LEU A 372 -9.97 31.45 0.31
CA LEU A 372 -9.42 31.20 -1.02
C LEU A 372 -9.87 32.22 -2.08
N SER A 373 -10.99 32.92 -1.84
CA SER A 373 -11.52 33.91 -2.78
C SER A 373 -10.78 35.25 -2.72
N GLU A 374 -10.10 35.55 -1.61
CA GLU A 374 -9.23 36.73 -1.49
C GLU A 374 -7.89 36.52 -2.21
N ASP A 375 -7.31 35.31 -2.14
CA ASP A 375 -6.03 34.99 -2.80
C ASP A 375 -6.14 34.73 -4.32
N ILE A 376 -7.32 34.38 -4.84
CA ILE A 376 -7.55 34.16 -6.29
C ILE A 376 -7.92 35.47 -7.02
N ALA A 377 -8.35 36.51 -6.30
CA ALA A 377 -8.77 37.78 -6.90
C ALA A 377 -7.63 38.62 -7.49
N ASP A 378 -6.37 38.29 -7.17
CA ASP A 378 -5.17 38.98 -7.70
C ASP A 378 -4.43 38.18 -8.80
N ALA A 379 -4.95 37.02 -9.22
CA ALA A 379 -4.43 36.26 -10.35
C ALA A 379 -5.23 36.58 -11.62
N ASP A 380 -4.80 37.62 -12.34
CA ASP A 380 -5.32 37.96 -13.68
C ASP A 380 -5.16 36.75 -14.64
N PHE A 381 -6.29 36.20 -15.09
CA PHE A 381 -6.40 35.17 -16.14
C PHE A 381 -6.22 35.73 -17.55
#